data_AF-F3SK94-F1
#
_entry.id   AF-F3SK94-F1
#
_cell.length_a   1.000
_cell.length_b   1.000
_cell.length_c   1.000
_cell.angle_alpha   90.00
_cell.angle_beta   90.00
_cell.angle_gamma   90.00
#
_symmetry.space_group_name_H-M   'P 1'
#
loop_
_entity.id
_entity.type
_entity.pdbx_description
1 polymer ?
#
loop_
_entity_poly.entity_id
_entity_poly.type
_entity_poly.pdbx_seq_one_letter_code
_entity_poly.pdbx_strand_id
1 'polypeptide(L)'
;MQKEYNDMTLREFPSEAFPAFPNIQVDAGVEWDNWNLPGSVLSLKKVKKGSFTSNVLINVRTVSLDYGFDAYKAEIQGYAKNLADIKFISEGLHDVNGCQWEVVEYAYIDEDSGPLAQFLAATFIEKEAVKIMVSFTGTVGIKDQTHNPDYIEIQNIFRSVKIDE
;
A
#
# COMPACT_ATOMS: atom_id res chain seq x y z
N MET A 1 -25.27 -0.73 52.19
CA MET A 1 -23.98 -0.92 51.48
C MET A 1 -24.27 -0.93 49.99
N GLN A 2 -23.76 0.05 49.25
CA GLN A 2 -23.32 -0.09 47.85
C GLN A 2 -22.74 1.25 47.39
N LYS A 3 -21.44 1.27 47.07
CA LYS A 3 -20.83 2.33 46.27
C LYS A 3 -20.99 1.90 44.82
N GLU A 4 -21.84 2.59 44.07
CA GLU A 4 -21.89 2.41 42.62
C GLU A 4 -20.65 3.06 42.01
N TYR A 5 -19.71 2.22 41.57
CA TYR A 5 -18.61 2.65 40.71
C TYR A 5 -19.13 2.66 39.28
N ASN A 6 -19.44 3.84 38.76
CA ASN A 6 -19.49 4.08 37.31
C ASN A 6 -18.48 5.17 36.97
N ASP A 7 -17.21 4.89 37.22
CA ASP A 7 -16.11 5.74 36.76
C ASP A 7 -15.75 5.34 35.32
N MET A 8 -16.59 5.73 34.37
CA MET A 8 -16.28 5.59 32.95
C MET A 8 -15.38 6.75 32.53
N THR A 9 -14.16 6.44 32.10
CA THR A 9 -13.26 7.45 31.53
C THR A 9 -13.45 7.51 30.01
N LEU A 10 -13.66 8.72 29.50
CA LEU A 10 -13.75 8.99 28.07
C LEU A 10 -12.45 8.60 27.35
N ARG A 11 -12.59 7.92 26.21
CA ARG A 11 -11.51 7.58 25.29
C ARG A 11 -11.89 8.08 23.91
N GLU A 12 -11.02 8.85 23.28
CA GLU A 12 -11.33 9.55 22.03
C GLU A 12 -10.31 9.23 20.94
N PHE A 13 -10.78 9.35 19.70
CA PHE A 13 -9.96 9.26 18.50
C PHE A 13 -10.20 10.51 17.65
N PRO A 14 -9.13 11.19 17.17
CA PRO A 14 -7.72 10.88 17.45
C PRO A 14 -7.26 11.38 18.83
N SER A 15 -6.24 10.74 19.41
CA SER A 15 -5.55 11.17 20.64
C SER A 15 -4.11 10.65 20.68
N GLU A 16 -3.32 11.01 21.70
CA GLU A 16 -1.94 10.51 21.89
C GLU A 16 -1.87 8.98 21.93
N ALA A 17 -2.78 8.34 22.66
CA ALA A 17 -2.88 6.88 22.73
C ALA A 17 -3.50 6.22 21.47
N PHE A 18 -4.24 7.00 20.67
CA PHE A 18 -4.92 6.54 19.46
C PHE A 18 -4.68 7.54 18.32
N PRO A 19 -3.44 7.64 17.81
CA PRO A 19 -3.08 8.68 16.85
C PRO A 19 -3.89 8.54 15.56
N ALA A 20 -4.24 9.68 14.96
CA ALA A 20 -4.78 9.70 13.61
C ALA A 20 -3.78 9.07 12.62
N PHE A 21 -4.31 8.51 11.54
CA PHE A 21 -3.48 8.15 10.39
C PHE A 21 -2.86 9.40 9.75
N PRO A 22 -1.65 9.27 9.18
CA PRO A 22 -0.99 10.38 8.50
C PRO A 22 -1.82 10.89 7.32
N ASN A 23 -1.59 12.15 6.96
CA ASN A 23 -2.05 12.68 5.68
C ASN A 23 -1.18 12.11 4.56
N ILE A 24 -1.82 11.55 3.52
CA ILE A 24 -1.12 10.93 2.39
C ILE A 24 -1.53 11.62 1.10
N GLN A 25 -0.54 11.98 0.30
CA GLN A 25 -0.73 12.63 -0.99
C GLN A 25 0.07 11.92 -2.08
N VAL A 26 -0.48 11.88 -3.29
CA VAL A 26 0.20 11.43 -4.50
C VAL A 26 -0.16 12.34 -5.66
N ASP A 27 0.79 12.52 -6.57
CA ASP A 27 0.54 13.12 -7.88
C ASP A 27 0.25 12.00 -8.89
N ALA A 28 -0.86 12.13 -9.62
CA ALA A 28 -1.23 11.24 -10.71
C ALA A 28 -1.64 12.03 -11.95
N GLY A 29 -1.37 11.47 -13.12
CA GLY A 29 -1.72 12.10 -14.40
C GLY A 29 -3.23 12.14 -14.64
N VAL A 30 -3.67 12.98 -15.57
CA VAL A 30 -5.09 13.19 -15.92
C VAL A 30 -5.84 11.94 -16.43
N GLU A 31 -5.11 10.86 -16.75
CA GLU A 31 -5.70 9.58 -17.14
C GLU A 31 -6.02 8.65 -15.95
N TRP A 32 -5.73 9.09 -14.72
CA TRP A 32 -6.04 8.38 -13.49
C TRP A 32 -7.25 9.01 -12.79
N ASP A 33 -8.29 8.21 -12.61
CA ASP A 33 -9.49 8.60 -11.88
C ASP A 33 -9.37 8.16 -10.42
N ASN A 34 -9.95 8.96 -9.52
CA ASN A 34 -10.21 8.56 -8.15
C ASN A 34 -11.13 7.33 -8.14
N TRP A 35 -10.79 6.37 -7.30
CA TRP A 35 -11.58 5.18 -7.07
C TRP A 35 -11.85 5.05 -5.58
N ASN A 36 -13.10 4.82 -5.18
CA ASN A 36 -13.43 4.54 -3.78
C ASN A 36 -13.48 3.02 -3.60
N LEU A 37 -12.33 2.39 -3.36
CA LEU A 37 -12.23 0.95 -3.06
C LEU A 37 -12.22 0.71 -1.54
N PRO A 38 -13.14 -0.11 -1.00
CA PRO A 38 -13.13 -0.49 0.41
C PRO A 38 -11.79 -1.08 0.84
N GLY A 39 -11.29 -0.67 2.01
CA GLY A 39 -10.01 -1.12 2.55
C GLY A 39 -8.80 -0.25 2.15
N SER A 40 -8.97 0.67 1.19
CA SER A 40 -7.95 1.66 0.84
C SER A 40 -8.28 3.04 1.38
N VAL A 41 -7.25 3.77 1.81
CA VAL A 41 -7.39 5.19 2.21
C VAL A 41 -7.28 6.12 1.00
N LEU A 42 -6.59 5.66 -0.05
CA LEU A 42 -6.48 6.32 -1.34
C LEU A 42 -6.40 5.24 -2.41
N SER A 43 -7.25 5.32 -3.44
CA SER A 43 -7.12 4.47 -4.60
C SER A 43 -7.38 5.21 -5.91
N LEU A 44 -6.61 4.83 -6.92
CA LEU A 44 -6.65 5.37 -8.26
C LEU A 44 -6.79 4.23 -9.25
N LYS A 45 -7.45 4.49 -10.37
CA LYS A 45 -7.51 3.57 -11.50
C LYS A 45 -7.31 4.33 -12.80
N LYS A 46 -6.66 3.71 -13.77
CA LYS A 46 -6.67 4.23 -15.13
C LYS A 46 -8.08 4.22 -15.70
N VAL A 47 -8.38 5.18 -16.57
CA VAL A 47 -9.54 5.08 -17.47
C VAL A 47 -9.39 3.80 -18.29
N LYS A 48 -10.37 2.89 -18.20
CA LYS A 48 -10.25 1.51 -18.69
C LYS A 48 -9.77 1.45 -20.15
N LYS A 49 -8.60 0.85 -20.34
CA LYS A 49 -8.06 0.44 -21.65
C LYS A 49 -7.72 -1.06 -21.57
N GLY A 50 -8.44 -1.91 -22.30
CA GLY A 50 -8.13 -3.35 -22.36
C GLY A 50 -8.86 -4.24 -21.34
N SER A 51 -8.25 -5.39 -21.02
CA SER A 51 -8.85 -6.46 -20.18
C SER A 51 -8.71 -6.20 -18.69
N PHE A 52 -7.54 -5.75 -18.24
CA PHE A 52 -7.28 -5.32 -16.87
C PHE A 52 -7.27 -3.79 -16.77
N THR A 53 -7.74 -3.24 -15.65
CA THR A 53 -7.66 -1.80 -15.38
C THR A 53 -6.55 -1.55 -14.37
N SER A 54 -5.45 -0.95 -14.85
CA SER A 54 -4.31 -0.59 -14.00
C SER A 54 -4.77 0.28 -12.83
N ASN A 55 -4.25 -0.01 -11.65
CA ASN A 55 -4.70 0.63 -10.41
C ASN A 55 -3.54 0.84 -9.43
N VAL A 56 -3.74 1.80 -8.54
CA VAL A 56 -2.88 2.09 -7.39
C VAL A 56 -3.76 2.12 -6.15
N LEU A 57 -3.35 1.40 -5.12
CA LEU A 57 -3.99 1.36 -3.82
C LEU A 57 -2.99 1.79 -2.75
N ILE A 58 -3.42 2.64 -1.83
CA ILE A 58 -2.69 2.93 -0.61
C ILE A 58 -3.56 2.54 0.58
N ASN A 59 -2.99 1.73 1.46
CA ASN A 59 -3.62 1.30 2.71
C ASN A 59 -2.78 1.77 3.89
N VAL A 60 -3.45 2.05 5.00
CA VAL A 60 -2.83 2.42 6.26
C VAL A 60 -3.39 1.52 7.35
N ARG A 61 -2.52 0.92 8.16
CA ARG A 61 -2.92 0.12 9.31
C ARG A 61 -1.91 0.28 10.44
N THR A 62 -2.35 0.05 11.67
CA THR A 62 -1.43 -0.15 12.79
C THR A 62 -0.86 -1.56 12.75
N VAL A 63 0.40 -1.70 13.15
CA VAL A 63 1.12 -2.96 13.27
C VAL A 63 1.82 -3.02 14.62
N SER A 64 2.27 -4.22 15.01
CA SER A 64 3.11 -4.37 16.20
C SER A 64 4.44 -3.61 16.03
N LEU A 65 5.03 -3.15 17.14
CA LEU A 65 6.28 -2.37 17.10
C LEU A 65 7.45 -3.16 16.50
N ASP A 66 7.46 -4.49 16.67
CA ASP A 66 8.45 -5.41 16.11
C ASP A 66 8.21 -5.76 14.63
N TYR A 67 7.06 -5.36 14.06
CA TYR A 67 6.79 -5.55 12.64
C TYR A 67 7.61 -4.55 11.82
N GLY A 68 8.53 -5.05 11.00
CA GLY A 68 9.40 -4.25 10.12
C GLY A 68 9.49 -4.83 8.71
N PHE A 69 10.47 -4.37 7.92
CA PHE A 69 10.61 -4.75 6.51
C PHE A 69 10.77 -6.26 6.29
N ASP A 70 11.46 -6.97 7.18
CA ASP A 70 11.60 -8.43 7.06
C ASP A 70 10.26 -9.16 7.27
N ALA A 71 9.44 -8.69 8.23
CA ALA A 71 8.09 -9.23 8.44
C ALA A 71 7.18 -8.93 7.23
N TYR A 72 7.28 -7.72 6.68
CA TYR A 72 6.57 -7.33 5.46
C TYR A 72 6.94 -8.20 4.25
N LYS A 73 8.23 -8.42 4.00
CA LYS A 73 8.69 -9.34 2.94
C LYS A 73 8.20 -10.76 3.18
N ALA A 74 8.25 -11.25 4.41
CA ALA A 74 7.74 -12.58 4.75
C ALA A 74 6.23 -12.71 4.49
N GLU A 75 5.46 -11.66 4.76
CA GLU A 75 4.03 -11.59 4.44
C GLU A 75 3.79 -11.68 2.91
N ILE A 76 4.54 -10.90 2.10
CA ILE A 76 4.47 -10.97 0.63
C ILE A 76 4.82 -12.38 0.14
N GLN A 77 5.92 -12.97 0.64
CA GLN A 77 6.32 -14.33 0.29
C GLN A 77 5.26 -15.37 0.70
N GLY A 78 4.49 -15.11 1.76
CA GLY A 78 3.35 -15.92 2.16
C GLY A 78 2.22 -15.89 1.14
N TYR A 79 1.81 -14.70 0.69
CA TYR A 79 0.76 -14.54 -0.33
C TYR A 79 1.19 -15.09 -1.68
N ALA A 80 2.44 -14.85 -2.07
CA ALA A 80 3.06 -15.29 -3.32
C ALA A 80 2.94 -16.80 -3.58
N LYS A 81 2.91 -17.62 -2.52
CA LYS A 81 2.80 -19.09 -2.63
C LYS A 81 1.50 -19.56 -3.29
N ASN A 82 0.47 -18.73 -3.28
CA ASN A 82 -0.83 -19.05 -3.86
C ASN A 82 -1.01 -18.49 -5.27
N LEU A 83 0.01 -17.79 -5.81
CA LEU A 83 -0.05 -17.18 -7.14
C LEU A 83 0.53 -18.13 -8.19
N ALA A 84 -0.17 -18.27 -9.32
CA ALA A 84 0.28 -19.07 -10.43
C ALA A 84 1.45 -18.38 -11.17
N ASP A 85 2.49 -19.16 -11.49
CA ASP A 85 3.66 -18.73 -12.28
C ASP A 85 4.33 -17.44 -11.81
N ILE A 86 4.44 -17.26 -10.48
CA ILE A 86 5.05 -16.08 -9.91
C ILE A 86 6.53 -15.93 -10.30
N LYS A 87 6.93 -14.70 -10.63
CA LYS A 87 8.31 -14.29 -10.90
C LYS A 87 8.63 -13.00 -10.15
N PHE A 88 9.54 -13.09 -9.19
CA PHE A 88 10.10 -11.90 -8.54
C PHE A 88 11.04 -11.17 -9.51
N ILE A 89 10.89 -9.86 -9.60
CA ILE A 89 11.59 -9.00 -10.55
C ILE A 89 12.66 -8.20 -9.82
N SER A 90 12.28 -7.54 -8.73
CA SER A 90 13.21 -6.75 -7.91
C SER A 90 12.74 -6.67 -6.46
N GLU A 91 13.68 -6.40 -5.57
CA GLU A 91 13.43 -6.03 -4.18
C GLU A 91 14.49 -5.03 -3.72
N GLY A 92 14.15 -4.17 -2.77
CA GLY A 92 15.13 -3.26 -2.18
C GLY A 92 14.55 -2.08 -1.41
N LEU A 93 15.44 -1.39 -0.71
CA LEU A 93 15.13 -0.15 0.01
C LEU A 93 15.24 1.06 -0.92
N HIS A 94 14.25 1.95 -0.82
CA HIS A 94 14.17 3.18 -1.59
C HIS A 94 13.81 4.36 -0.69
N ASP A 95 14.56 5.45 -0.77
CA ASP A 95 14.20 6.71 -0.12
C ASP A 95 13.28 7.54 -1.03
N VAL A 96 12.06 7.80 -0.57
CA VAL A 96 11.05 8.58 -1.29
C VAL A 96 10.48 9.64 -0.36
N ASN A 97 10.69 10.91 -0.71
CA ASN A 97 10.20 12.09 0.01
C ASN A 97 10.43 12.04 1.52
N GLY A 98 11.62 11.58 1.94
CA GLY A 98 12.03 11.53 3.34
C GLY A 98 11.63 10.25 4.09
N CYS A 99 10.91 9.34 3.45
CA CYS A 99 10.56 8.04 4.01
C CYS A 99 11.38 6.93 3.33
N GLN A 100 11.88 5.97 4.11
CA GLN A 100 12.46 4.74 3.59
C GLN A 100 11.35 3.72 3.32
N TRP A 101 11.34 3.15 2.12
CA TRP A 101 10.38 2.16 1.66
C TRP A 101 11.07 0.85 1.29
N GLU A 102 10.53 -0.27 1.73
CA GLU A 102 10.86 -1.58 1.15
C GLU A 102 9.95 -1.82 -0.04
N VAL A 103 10.52 -1.98 -1.23
CA VAL A 103 9.83 -2.25 -2.49
C VAL A 103 10.03 -3.70 -2.87
N VAL A 104 8.97 -4.35 -3.33
CA VAL A 104 8.99 -5.70 -3.92
C VAL A 104 8.17 -5.69 -5.20
N GLU A 105 8.79 -6.10 -6.30
CA GLU A 105 8.15 -6.18 -7.61
C GLU A 105 8.07 -7.65 -8.06
N TYR A 106 6.89 -8.09 -8.50
CA TYR A 106 6.71 -9.42 -9.08
C TYR A 106 5.64 -9.44 -10.16
N ALA A 107 5.65 -10.50 -10.97
CA ALA A 107 4.60 -10.81 -11.94
C ALA A 107 4.01 -12.21 -11.68
N TYR A 108 2.75 -12.41 -12.05
CA TYR A 108 2.03 -13.68 -11.92
C TYR A 108 0.90 -13.79 -12.94
N ILE A 109 0.27 -14.96 -13.04
CA ILE A 109 -0.93 -15.18 -13.86
C ILE A 109 -2.16 -15.15 -12.96
N ASP A 110 -3.03 -14.16 -13.20
CA ASP A 110 -4.36 -14.06 -12.60
C ASP A 110 -5.37 -14.86 -13.44
N GLU A 111 -6.28 -15.58 -12.78
CA GLU A 111 -7.25 -16.47 -13.45
C GLU A 111 -8.22 -15.70 -14.35
N ASP A 112 -8.64 -14.50 -13.92
CA ASP A 112 -9.64 -13.70 -14.63
C ASP A 112 -9.02 -12.67 -15.59
N SER A 113 -7.86 -12.11 -15.21
CA SER A 113 -7.25 -10.96 -15.88
C SER A 113 -6.05 -11.34 -16.77
N GLY A 114 -5.53 -12.55 -16.61
CA GLY A 114 -4.32 -13.03 -17.27
C GLY A 114 -3.04 -12.50 -16.59
N PRO A 115 -1.93 -12.33 -17.32
CA PRO A 115 -0.65 -11.92 -16.74
C PRO A 115 -0.70 -10.51 -16.13
N LEU A 116 -0.33 -10.39 -14.86
CA LEU A 116 -0.26 -9.14 -14.10
C LEU A 116 1.15 -8.92 -13.54
N ALA A 117 1.55 -7.65 -13.42
CA ALA A 117 2.69 -7.20 -12.63
C ALA A 117 2.20 -6.37 -11.44
N GLN A 118 2.85 -6.55 -10.29
CA GLN A 118 2.60 -5.78 -9.09
C GLN A 118 3.87 -5.08 -8.59
N PHE A 119 3.68 -3.82 -8.23
CA PHE A 119 4.63 -2.98 -7.52
C PHE A 119 4.13 -2.83 -6.09
N LEU A 120 4.76 -3.50 -5.14
CA LEU A 120 4.43 -3.38 -3.73
C LEU A 120 5.48 -2.53 -3.04
N ALA A 121 5.06 -1.65 -2.15
CA ALA A 121 5.98 -0.95 -1.26
C ALA A 121 5.36 -0.77 0.13
N ALA A 122 6.19 -0.77 1.16
CA ALA A 122 5.77 -0.38 2.50
C ALA A 122 6.79 0.54 3.18
N THR A 123 6.27 1.47 3.97
CA THR A 123 7.03 2.28 4.92
C THR A 123 6.35 2.26 6.28
N PHE A 124 7.07 2.69 7.31
CA PHE A 124 6.61 2.68 8.69
C PHE A 124 6.81 4.04 9.33
N ILE A 125 5.79 4.49 10.06
CA ILE A 125 5.81 5.71 10.87
C ILE A 125 5.65 5.28 12.33
N GLU A 126 6.55 5.71 13.19
CA GLU A 126 6.52 5.41 14.61
C GLU A 126 6.01 6.63 15.37
N LYS A 127 4.82 6.50 15.98
CA LYS A 127 4.20 7.51 16.85
C LYS A 127 4.11 6.95 18.26
N GLU A 128 5.11 7.26 19.09
CA GLU A 128 5.25 6.82 20.49
C GLU A 128 5.04 5.31 20.70
N ALA A 129 3.83 4.89 21.06
CA ALA A 129 3.46 3.50 21.35
C ALA A 129 2.83 2.77 20.15
N VAL A 130 2.65 3.45 19.02
CA VAL A 130 1.99 2.90 17.82
C VAL A 130 2.92 2.95 16.63
N LYS A 131 3.01 1.84 15.91
CA LYS A 131 3.65 1.78 14.60
C LYS A 131 2.58 1.71 13.52
N ILE A 132 2.62 2.64 12.59
CA ILE A 132 1.71 2.74 11.47
C ILE A 132 2.45 2.26 10.23
N MET A 133 1.90 1.27 9.55
CA MET A 133 2.36 0.83 8.25
C MET A 133 1.55 1.54 7.17
N VAL A 134 2.25 2.16 6.22
CA VAL A 134 1.66 2.65 4.97
C VAL A 134 2.13 1.72 3.86
N SER A 135 1.18 1.12 3.14
CA SER A 135 1.47 0.23 2.01
C SER A 135 0.96 0.81 0.71
N PHE A 136 1.79 0.77 -0.33
CA PHE A 136 1.45 1.10 -1.70
C PHE A 136 1.37 -0.18 -2.53
N THR A 137 0.36 -0.30 -3.37
CA THR A 137 0.19 -1.41 -4.31
C THR A 137 -0.21 -0.87 -5.67
N GLY A 138 0.67 -0.99 -6.64
CA GLY A 138 0.35 -0.75 -8.04
C GLY A 138 0.17 -2.08 -8.79
N THR A 139 -0.88 -2.20 -9.59
CA THR A 139 -1.10 -3.39 -10.44
C THR A 139 -1.33 -2.99 -11.88
N VAL A 140 -0.72 -3.73 -12.81
CA VAL A 140 -0.86 -3.52 -14.26
C VAL A 140 -0.99 -4.86 -14.98
N GLY A 141 -1.74 -4.90 -16.09
CA GLY A 141 -1.77 -6.06 -16.98
C GLY A 141 -0.57 -6.07 -17.93
N ILE A 142 0.05 -7.24 -18.14
CA ILE A 142 1.23 -7.42 -19.00
C ILE A 142 0.80 -8.12 -20.31
N LYS A 143 0.41 -7.36 -21.34
CA LYS A 143 0.12 -7.96 -22.66
C LYS A 143 1.34 -7.89 -23.58
N ASP A 144 2.17 -8.93 -23.60
CA ASP A 144 3.27 -9.15 -24.55
C ASP A 144 4.19 -7.93 -24.84
N GLN A 145 4.25 -6.99 -23.89
CA GLN A 145 4.97 -5.73 -24.04
C GLN A 145 6.22 -5.77 -23.17
N THR A 146 7.38 -5.63 -23.80
CA THR A 146 8.67 -5.40 -23.12
C THR A 146 8.71 -4.05 -22.40
N HIS A 147 7.83 -3.11 -22.76
CA HIS A 147 7.70 -1.80 -22.13
C HIS A 147 6.23 -1.51 -21.85
N ASN A 148 5.85 -1.41 -20.57
CA ASN A 148 4.49 -1.11 -20.16
C ASN A 148 4.39 0.33 -19.62
N PRO A 149 3.77 1.28 -20.34
CA PRO A 149 3.71 2.67 -19.91
C PRO A 149 2.96 2.86 -18.59
N ASP A 150 1.90 2.08 -18.35
CA ASP A 150 1.14 2.14 -17.09
C ASP A 150 2.02 1.75 -15.89
N TYR A 151 2.95 0.82 -16.09
CA TYR A 151 3.91 0.43 -15.03
C TYR A 151 4.86 1.57 -14.67
N ILE A 152 5.36 2.29 -15.68
CA ILE A 152 6.22 3.46 -15.48
C ILE A 152 5.45 4.56 -14.75
N GLU A 153 4.18 4.76 -15.11
CA GLU A 153 3.32 5.72 -14.43
C GLU A 153 3.07 5.34 -12.97
N ILE A 154 2.80 4.07 -12.66
CA ILE A 154 2.67 3.58 -11.28
C ILE A 154 3.93 3.89 -10.46
N GLN A 155 5.11 3.63 -11.03
CA GLN A 155 6.37 3.96 -10.36
C GLN A 155 6.54 5.47 -10.15
N ASN A 156 6.06 6.30 -11.08
CA ASN A 156 6.08 7.76 -10.91
C ASN A 156 5.10 8.25 -9.85
N ILE A 157 3.90 7.65 -9.76
CA ILE A 157 2.95 7.91 -8.67
C ILE A 157 3.58 7.51 -7.32
N PHE A 158 4.26 6.37 -7.26
CA PHE A 158 4.99 5.98 -6.05
C PHE A 158 6.05 7.01 -5.65
N ARG A 159 6.87 7.47 -6.60
CA ARG A 159 7.92 8.48 -6.35
C ARG A 159 7.36 9.84 -5.91
N SER A 160 6.07 10.13 -6.15
CA SER A 160 5.42 11.36 -5.71
C SER A 160 4.75 11.24 -4.34
N VAL A 161 4.71 10.04 -3.73
CA VAL A 161 4.08 9.82 -2.42
C VAL A 161 4.68 10.72 -1.36
N LYS A 162 3.84 11.54 -0.73
CA LYS A 162 4.18 12.34 0.45
C LYS A 162 3.34 11.89 1.63
N ILE A 163 3.98 11.82 2.79
CA ILE A 163 3.38 11.43 4.04
C ILE A 163 3.68 12.56 5.04
N ASP A 164 2.64 13.24 5.46
CA ASP A 164 2.71 14.30 6.47
C ASP A 164 2.03 13.84 7.76
N GLU A 165 2.65 14.11 8.90
CA GLU A 165 2.19 13.65 10.23
C GLU A 165 1.13 14.51 10.90
#